data_AF-A0A0R1UDS0-F1
#
_entry.id   AF-A0A0R1UDS0-F1
#
_cell.length_a   1.000
_cell.length_b   1.000
_cell.length_c   1.000
_cell.angle_alpha   90.00
_cell.angle_beta   90.00
_cell.angle_gamma   90.00
#
_symmetry.space_group_name_H-M   'P 1'
#
loop_
_entity.id
_entity.type
_entity.pdbx_description
1 polymer ?
#
loop_
_entity_poly.entity_id
_entity_poly.type
_entity_poly.pdbx_seq_one_letter_code
_entity_poly.pdbx_strand_id
1 'polypeptide(L)' 'MSTKTNSRQVAKSVAVTNEDIKDFEYLDQKGCHIYHQMVPSESKEDFMELIK' A
#
# COMPACT_ATOMS: atom_id res chain seq x y z
N MET A 1 4.48 -1.21 -7.42
CA MET A 1 5.04 0.16 -7.37
C MET A 1 6.53 0.04 -7.08
N SER A 2 7.38 0.41 -8.04
CA SER A 2 8.84 0.27 -7.90
C SER A 2 9.45 1.40 -7.09
N THR A 3 10.58 1.14 -6.44
CA THR A 3 11.33 2.14 -5.65
C THR A 3 11.78 3.32 -6.51
N LYS A 4 11.47 4.53 -6.04
CA LYS A 4 11.90 5.83 -6.58
C LYS A 4 12.53 6.66 -5.46
N THR A 5 13.24 7.73 -5.82
CA THR A 5 13.98 8.59 -4.87
C THR A 5 13.13 9.14 -3.71
N ASN A 6 11.81 9.28 -3.89
CA ASN A 6 10.87 9.80 -2.89
C ASN A 6 9.83 8.77 -2.41
N SER A 7 10.09 7.47 -2.64
CA SER A 7 9.19 6.40 -2.17
C SER A 7 9.73 5.74 -0.91
N ARG A 8 8.87 5.50 0.07
CA ARG A 8 9.11 4.62 1.21
C ARG A 8 8.73 3.19 0.85
N GLN A 9 9.64 2.25 1.11
CA GLN A 9 9.33 0.83 0.96
C GLN A 9 8.44 0.37 2.12
N VAL A 10 7.31 -0.26 1.79
CA VAL A 10 6.30 -0.73 2.75
C VAL A 10 6.12 -2.26 2.70
N ALA A 11 6.51 -2.89 1.60
CA ALA A 11 6.65 -4.34 1.49
C ALA A 11 7.81 -4.70 0.57
N LYS A 12 8.16 -6.00 0.50
CA LYS A 12 9.29 -6.50 -0.31
C LYS A 12 9.24 -6.02 -1.77
N SER A 13 8.05 -5.89 -2.35
CA SER A 13 7.83 -5.47 -3.74
C SER A 13 6.97 -4.22 -3.89
N VAL A 14 6.75 -3.48 -2.80
CA VAL A 14 5.89 -2.29 -2.79
C VAL A 14 6.60 -1.13 -2.11
N ALA A 15 6.75 -0.04 -2.84
CA ALA A 15 7.15 1.25 -2.31
C ALA A 15 6.12 2.30 -2.70
N VAL A 16 5.80 3.20 -1.77
CA VAL A 16 4.78 4.25 -1.92
C VAL A 16 5.39 5.61 -1.66
N THR A 17 4.96 6.62 -2.40
CA THR A 17 5.26 8.02 -2.14
C THR A 17 4.22 8.66 -1.22
N ASN A 18 4.46 9.88 -0.76
CA ASN A 18 3.49 10.62 0.04
C ASN A 18 2.20 10.95 -0.73
N GLU A 19 2.26 11.04 -2.06
CA GLU A 19 1.07 11.22 -2.91
C GLU A 19 0.26 9.93 -2.95
N ASP A 20 0.92 8.79 -3.16
CA ASP A 20 0.27 7.47 -3.14
C ASP A 20 -0.46 7.24 -1.80
N ILE A 21 0.16 7.57 -0.67
CA ILE A 21 -0.46 7.44 0.66
C ILE A 21 -1.77 8.24 0.75
N LYS A 22 -1.79 9.48 0.28
CA LYS A 22 -3.01 10.32 0.30
C LYS A 22 -4.12 9.75 -0.57
N ASP A 23 -3.77 9.19 -1.73
CA ASP A 23 -4.73 8.55 -2.62
C ASP A 23 -5.32 7.30 -1.96
N PHE A 24 -4.50 6.49 -1.27
CA PHE A 24 -4.96 5.33 -0.53
C PHE A 24 -5.85 5.70 0.67
N GLU A 25 -5.49 6.74 1.43
CA GLU A 25 -6.34 7.29 2.50
C GLU A 25 -7.69 7.79 1.97
N TYR A 26 -7.69 8.48 0.82
CA TYR A 26 -8.92 8.93 0.19
C TYR A 26 -9.82 7.75 -0.22
N LEU A 27 -9.25 6.69 -0.79
CA LEU A 27 -10.00 5.49 -1.16
C LEU A 27 -10.54 4.74 0.05
N ASP A 28 -9.76 4.62 1.12
CA ASP A 28 -10.19 3.99 2.38
C ASP A 28 -11.38 4.74 3.00
N GLN A 29 -11.33 6.08 3.02
CA GLN A 29 -12.44 6.93 3.45
C GLN A 29 -13.73 6.76 2.62
N LYS A 30 -13.61 6.28 1.37
CA LYS A 30 -14.76 5.97 0.50
C LYS A 30 -15.28 4.54 0.69
N GLY A 31 -14.69 3.76 1.59
CA GLY A 31 -15.06 2.38 1.86
C GLY A 31 -14.40 1.37 0.91
N CYS A 32 -13.36 1.77 0.16
CA CYS A 32 -12.57 0.83 -0.61
C CYS A 32 -11.57 0.13 0.31
N HIS A 33 -11.82 -1.13 0.64
CA HIS A 33 -10.88 -1.93 1.44
C HIS A 33 -9.71 -2.39 0.60
N ILE A 34 -8.50 -1.94 0.96
CA ILE A 34 -7.26 -2.22 0.23
C ILE A 34 -6.41 -3.18 1.06
N TYR A 35 -5.93 -4.24 0.42
CA TYR A 35 -5.06 -5.23 1.05
C TYR A 35 -3.82 -5.48 0.20
N HIS A 36 -2.71 -5.80 0.85
CA HIS A 36 -1.50 -6.30 0.21
C HIS A 36 -1.53 -7.82 0.10
N GLN A 37 -1.21 -8.33 -1.08
CA GLN A 37 -1.00 -9.75 -1.32
C GLN A 37 -0.11 -9.92 -2.56
N MET A 38 1.05 -10.57 -2.44
CA MET A 38 1.95 -10.78 -3.58
C MET A 38 1.50 -11.97 -4.44
N VAL A 39 1.02 -13.04 -3.82
CA VAL A 39 0.44 -14.21 -4.52
C VAL A 39 -0.85 -14.68 -3.84
N PRO A 40 -1.81 -15.29 -4.57
CA PRO A 40 -3.10 -15.69 -4.00
C PRO A 40 -3.05 -16.65 -2.81
N SER A 41 -1.96 -17.42 -2.69
CA SER A 41 -1.75 -18.38 -1.61
C SER A 41 -1.22 -17.75 -0.31
N GLU A 42 -0.69 -16.52 -0.37
CA GLU A 42 -0.23 -15.80 0.83
C GLU A 42 -1.40 -15.19 1.58
N SER A 43 -1.21 -14.94 2.88
CA SER A 43 -2.21 -14.25 3.67
C SER A 43 -2.35 -12.80 3.20
N LYS A 44 -3.58 -12.30 3.17
CA LYS A 44 -3.85 -10.90 2.87
C LYS A 44 -3.47 -10.06 4.08
N GLU A 45 -2.69 -9.01 3.87
CA GLU A 45 -2.33 -8.05 4.89
C GLU A 45 -3.10 -6.75 4.67
N ASP A 46 -3.54 -6.10 5.74
CA ASP A 46 -4.21 -4.81 5.63
C ASP A 46 -3.20 -3.77 5.11
N PHE A 47 -3.54 -3.15 3.97
CA PHE A 47 -2.61 -2.22 3.33
C PHE A 47 -2.48 -0.91 4.09
N MET A 48 -3.53 -0.48 4.78
CA MET A 48 -3.51 0.76 5.57
C MET A 48 -2.63 0.61 6.81
N GLU A 49 -2.55 -0.58 7.39
CA GLU A 49 -1.58 -0.85 8.47
C GLU A 49 -0.13 -0.85 7.97
N LEU A 50 0.13 -1.25 6.73
CA LEU A 50 1.49 -1.29 6.14
C LEU A 50 2.06 0.10 5.81
N ILE A 51 1.20 1.10 5.57
CA ILE A 51 1.62 2.46 5.19
C ILE A 51 1.65 3.46 6.35
N LYS A 52 1.26 3.06 7.57
CA LYS A 52 1.46 3.84 8.81
C LYS A 52 2.95 4.01 9.16
#